data_AF-A0A3D4ZWK3-F1
#
_entry.id   AF-A0A3D4ZWK3-F1
#
_cell.length_a   1.000
_cell.length_b   1.000
_cell.length_c   1.000
_cell.angle_alpha   90.00
_cell.angle_beta   90.00
_cell.angle_gamma   90.00
#
_symmetry.space_group_name_H-M   'P 1'
#
loop_
_entity.id
_entity.type
_entity.pdbx_description
1 polymer ?
#
loop_
_entity_poly.entity_id
_entity_poly.type
_entity_poly.pdbx_seq_one_letter_code
_entity_poly.pdbx_strand_id
1 'polypeptide(L)'
;MIAAFDTDLQAMTAEQFARDILAQRLQTRVLVAAENHHFGHGHGAGIEQIRALGETYGFELIVLPLLKQDGTRVSSTAIRQYLRDAHAEEAAALLGRNYSLRGTVVAGEGVGRSLGFPTANVAPPPNKLVPGPAVYSALASGSALADQLGPAAVPCPAAVNVGPQPTFGRSNSTVEAHILTRTPLELLGETIELSIVRRLRQVEKFVSTEDLRAQIRRDVERVAGQMGLHPASREATCESPDQAL
;
A
#
# COMPACT_ATOMS: atom_id res chain seq x y z
N MET A 1 4.76 -9.97 22.19
CA MET A 1 5.77 -10.96 21.76
C MET A 1 5.71 -11.06 20.24
N ILE A 2 6.84 -10.99 19.55
CA ILE A 2 6.94 -11.40 18.14
C ILE A 2 7.63 -12.77 18.17
N ALA A 3 7.01 -13.79 17.61
CA ALA A 3 7.56 -15.14 17.57
C ALA A 3 7.90 -15.49 16.12
N ALA A 4 9.10 -16.04 15.91
CA ALA A 4 9.44 -16.65 14.63
C ALA A 4 8.66 -17.97 14.50
N PHE A 5 8.19 -18.27 13.29
CA PHE A 5 7.56 -19.56 12.99
C PHE A 5 8.64 -20.60 12.67
N ASP A 6 9.50 -20.88 13.66
CA ASP A 6 10.60 -21.83 13.58
C ASP A 6 10.13 -23.28 13.81
N THR A 7 11.06 -24.24 13.71
CA THR A 7 10.78 -25.67 13.89
C THR A 7 10.22 -25.99 15.26
N ASP A 8 10.64 -25.27 16.29
CA ASP A 8 10.20 -25.51 17.66
C ASP A 8 8.73 -25.09 17.81
N LEU A 9 8.37 -23.88 17.34
CA LEU A 9 6.99 -23.42 17.35
C LEU A 9 6.08 -24.27 16.45
N GLN A 10 6.59 -24.71 15.29
CA GLN A 10 5.86 -25.60 14.38
C GLN A 10 5.56 -26.98 14.98
N ALA A 11 6.44 -27.49 15.84
CA ALA A 11 6.29 -28.79 16.49
C ALA A 11 5.37 -28.75 17.73
N MET A 12 5.08 -27.58 18.28
CA MET A 12 4.24 -27.45 19.48
C MET A 12 2.84 -27.99 19.22
N THR A 13 2.37 -28.89 20.08
CA THR A 13 0.95 -29.27 20.10
C THR A 13 0.07 -28.10 20.52
N ALA A 14 -1.23 -28.20 20.29
CA ALA A 14 -2.17 -27.17 20.74
C ALA A 14 -2.13 -26.99 22.27
N GLU A 15 -1.99 -28.09 23.02
CA GLU A 15 -1.87 -28.08 24.48
C GLU A 15 -0.59 -27.36 24.93
N GLN A 16 0.55 -27.67 24.30
CA GLN A 16 1.82 -27.02 24.60
C GLN A 16 1.74 -25.51 24.30
N PHE A 17 1.19 -25.14 23.14
CA PHE A 17 1.02 -23.73 22.79
C PHE A 17 0.08 -23.00 23.78
N ALA A 18 -1.06 -23.59 24.13
CA ALA A 18 -1.99 -22.99 25.08
C ALA A 18 -1.40 -22.86 26.49
N ARG A 19 -0.74 -23.90 27.00
CA ARG A 19 -0.14 -23.90 28.35
C ARG A 19 1.08 -23.01 28.42
N ASP A 20 2.08 -23.27 27.57
CA ASP A 20 3.42 -22.70 27.71
C ASP A 20 3.47 -21.26 27.16
N ILE A 21 2.76 -21.00 26.06
CA ILE A 21 2.75 -19.67 25.43
C ILE A 21 1.60 -18.81 25.96
N LEU A 22 0.35 -19.24 25.80
CA LEU A 22 -0.80 -18.38 26.16
C LEU A 22 -0.92 -18.18 27.67
N ALA A 23 -0.97 -19.27 28.45
CA ALA A 23 -1.24 -19.18 29.88
C ALA A 23 0.00 -18.81 30.72
N GLN A 24 1.15 -19.44 30.48
CA GLN A 24 2.33 -19.19 31.32
C GLN A 24 3.12 -17.96 30.88
N ARG A 25 3.47 -17.86 29.59
CA ARG A 25 4.35 -16.78 29.10
C ARG A 25 3.63 -15.47 28.86
N LEU A 26 2.47 -15.50 28.20
CA LEU A 26 1.67 -14.30 27.90
C LEU A 26 0.68 -13.96 29.01
N GLN A 27 0.37 -14.91 29.90
CA GLN A 27 -0.65 -14.76 30.96
C GLN A 27 -1.99 -14.28 30.37
N THR A 28 -2.34 -14.79 29.19
CA THR A 28 -3.54 -14.43 28.44
C THR A 28 -4.77 -14.67 29.30
N ARG A 29 -5.64 -13.65 29.40
CA ARG A 29 -6.96 -13.75 30.06
C ARG A 29 -8.10 -13.88 29.06
N VAL A 30 -7.95 -13.25 27.89
CA VAL A 30 -8.92 -13.28 26.80
C VAL A 30 -8.14 -13.47 25.50
N LEU A 31 -8.53 -14.49 24.73
CA LEU A 31 -8.08 -14.74 23.37
C LEU A 31 -9.23 -14.35 22.42
N VAL A 32 -8.95 -13.46 21.47
CA VAL A 32 -9.89 -13.07 20.42
C VAL A 32 -9.42 -13.69 19.11
N ALA A 33 -10.28 -14.48 18.46
CA ALA A 33 -9.94 -15.20 17.24
C ALA A 33 -11.08 -15.15 16.22
N ALA A 34 -10.74 -15.25 14.92
CA ALA A 34 -11.75 -15.43 13.88
C ALA A 34 -12.27 -16.88 13.90
N GLU A 35 -13.51 -17.11 13.45
CA GLU A 35 -14.15 -18.44 13.42
C GLU A 35 -13.37 -19.54 12.65
N ASN A 36 -12.45 -19.15 11.76
CA ASN A 36 -11.58 -20.07 11.02
C ASN A 36 -10.16 -20.19 11.60
N HIS A 37 -9.94 -19.69 12.83
CA HIS A 37 -8.64 -19.72 13.47
C HIS A 37 -8.27 -21.14 13.93
N HIS A 38 -6.99 -21.46 13.77
CA HIS A 38 -6.40 -22.72 14.21
C HIS A 38 -5.00 -22.46 14.78
N PHE A 39 -4.57 -23.27 15.73
CA PHE A 39 -3.17 -23.32 16.16
C PHE A 39 -2.73 -24.74 16.55
N GLY A 40 -1.43 -24.87 16.84
CA GLY A 40 -0.78 -26.13 17.14
C GLY A 40 -0.30 -26.84 15.88
N HIS A 41 0.56 -27.84 16.08
CA HIS A 41 1.15 -28.63 15.03
C HIS A 41 0.09 -29.15 14.06
N GLY A 42 0.32 -28.92 12.76
CA GLY A 42 -0.60 -29.36 11.70
C GLY A 42 -2.00 -28.71 11.73
N HIS A 43 -2.17 -27.56 12.37
CA HIS A 43 -3.49 -26.95 12.65
C HIS A 43 -4.38 -27.83 13.55
N GLY A 44 -3.78 -28.52 14.52
CA GLY A 44 -4.42 -29.56 15.33
C GLY A 44 -5.58 -29.09 16.24
N ALA A 45 -5.73 -27.79 16.50
CA ALA A 45 -6.87 -27.25 17.25
C ALA A 45 -7.61 -26.18 16.45
N GLY A 46 -8.90 -26.41 16.22
CA GLY A 46 -9.85 -25.39 15.79
C GLY A 46 -10.60 -24.78 16.99
N ILE A 47 -11.60 -23.94 16.73
CA ILE A 47 -12.29 -23.13 17.75
C ILE A 47 -12.80 -23.93 18.95
N GLU A 48 -13.40 -25.10 18.75
CA GLU A 48 -13.93 -25.92 19.86
C GLU A 48 -12.81 -26.46 20.76
N GLN A 49 -11.70 -26.94 20.19
CA GLN A 49 -10.54 -27.38 20.96
C GLN A 49 -9.89 -26.19 21.70
N ILE A 50 -9.81 -25.02 21.04
CA ILE A 50 -9.26 -23.81 21.67
C ILE A 50 -10.11 -23.39 22.87
N ARG A 51 -11.44 -23.50 22.78
CA ARG A 51 -12.34 -23.20 23.89
C ARG A 51 -12.09 -24.12 25.09
N ALA A 52 -12.01 -25.43 24.87
CA ALA A 52 -11.72 -26.40 25.92
C ALA A 52 -10.33 -26.18 26.57
N LEU A 53 -9.32 -25.81 25.76
CA LEU A 53 -8.00 -25.42 26.27
C LEU A 53 -8.07 -24.14 27.11
N GLY A 54 -8.91 -23.18 26.72
CA GLY A 54 -9.16 -21.95 27.49
C GLY A 54 -9.75 -22.22 28.87
N GLU A 55 -10.75 -23.09 28.94
CA GLU A 55 -11.33 -23.55 30.22
C GLU A 55 -10.28 -24.24 31.11
N THR A 56 -9.39 -25.02 30.51
CA THR A 56 -8.34 -25.76 31.24
C THR A 56 -7.24 -24.84 31.75
N TYR A 57 -6.80 -23.86 30.95
CA TYR A 57 -5.63 -23.03 31.24
C TYR A 57 -5.95 -21.59 31.66
N GLY A 58 -7.23 -21.26 31.84
CA GLY A 58 -7.68 -20.02 32.47
C GLY A 58 -7.76 -18.80 31.55
N PHE A 59 -8.07 -19.00 30.27
CA PHE A 59 -8.36 -17.90 29.33
C PHE A 59 -9.74 -18.05 28.66
N GLU A 60 -10.42 -16.93 28.46
CA GLU A 60 -11.69 -16.86 27.72
C GLU A 60 -11.43 -16.81 26.22
N LEU A 61 -12.24 -17.51 25.41
CA LEU A 61 -12.22 -17.40 23.95
C LEU A 61 -13.43 -16.61 23.43
N ILE A 62 -13.14 -15.47 22.80
CA ILE A 62 -14.11 -14.69 22.02
C ILE A 62 -13.89 -14.99 20.53
N VAL A 63 -14.94 -15.45 19.86
CA VAL A 63 -14.91 -15.82 18.44
C VAL A 63 -15.62 -14.75 17.62
N LEU A 64 -14.94 -14.22 16.61
CA LEU A 64 -15.46 -13.23 15.67
C LEU A 64 -15.82 -13.90 14.33
N PRO A 65 -16.99 -13.60 13.75
CA PRO A 65 -17.34 -14.08 12.43
C PRO A 65 -16.44 -13.43 11.36
N LEU A 66 -16.28 -14.09 10.22
CA LEU A 66 -15.53 -13.51 9.11
C LEU A 66 -16.24 -12.28 8.53
N LEU A 67 -15.51 -11.17 8.43
CA LEU A 67 -16.01 -9.93 7.87
C LEU A 67 -16.30 -10.07 6.37
N LYS A 68 -17.44 -9.52 5.93
CA LYS A 68 -17.80 -9.38 4.52
C LYS A 68 -18.11 -7.92 4.22
N GLN A 69 -17.78 -7.51 3.00
CA GLN A 69 -18.11 -6.20 2.44
C GLN A 69 -18.64 -6.41 1.03
N ASP A 70 -19.86 -5.91 0.76
CA ASP A 70 -20.57 -6.08 -0.51
C ASP A 70 -20.60 -7.55 -0.99
N GLY A 71 -20.84 -8.48 -0.05
CA GLY A 71 -20.86 -9.92 -0.30
C GLY A 71 -19.48 -10.58 -0.44
N THR A 72 -18.40 -9.81 -0.54
CA THR A 72 -17.03 -10.31 -0.64
C THR A 72 -16.40 -10.49 0.74
N ARG A 73 -15.80 -11.66 1.00
CA ARG A 73 -15.07 -11.91 2.25
C ARG A 73 -13.81 -11.03 2.31
N VAL A 74 -13.71 -10.21 3.36
CA VAL A 74 -12.49 -9.44 3.65
C VAL A 74 -11.40 -10.43 4.06
N SER A 75 -10.38 -10.57 3.20
CA SER A 75 -9.28 -11.49 3.45
C SER A 75 -8.01 -11.06 2.71
N SER A 76 -6.86 -11.42 3.26
CA SER A 76 -5.56 -11.14 2.61
C SER A 76 -5.49 -11.73 1.20
N THR A 77 -6.08 -12.91 0.96
CA THR A 77 -6.09 -13.52 -0.38
C THR A 77 -6.90 -12.69 -1.38
N ALA A 78 -8.11 -12.24 -1.01
CA ALA A 78 -8.92 -11.39 -1.87
C ALA A 78 -8.23 -10.05 -2.16
N ILE A 79 -7.71 -9.38 -1.13
CA ILE A 79 -6.99 -8.10 -1.29
C ILE A 79 -5.78 -8.25 -2.20
N ARG A 80 -4.96 -9.30 -2.03
CA ARG A 80 -3.80 -9.57 -2.90
C ARG A 80 -4.23 -9.83 -4.34
N GLN A 81 -5.37 -10.48 -4.57
CA GLN A 81 -5.88 -10.71 -5.91
C GLN A 81 -6.29 -9.41 -6.59
N TYR A 82 -7.11 -8.58 -5.93
CA TYR A 82 -7.50 -7.27 -6.44
C TYR A 82 -6.29 -6.39 -6.78
N LEU A 83 -5.28 -6.36 -5.89
CA LEU A 83 -4.05 -5.62 -6.17
C LEU A 83 -3.31 -6.14 -7.40
N ARG A 84 -3.16 -7.45 -7.57
CA ARG A 84 -2.50 -8.06 -8.74
C ARG A 84 -3.26 -7.80 -10.04
N ASP A 85 -4.58 -7.73 -9.97
CA ASP A 85 -5.45 -7.46 -11.12
C ASP A 85 -5.61 -5.96 -11.40
N ALA A 86 -4.85 -5.11 -10.69
CA ALA A 86 -4.89 -3.66 -10.77
C ALA A 86 -6.24 -3.03 -10.38
N HIS A 87 -7.04 -3.73 -9.58
CA HIS A 87 -8.31 -3.29 -9.00
C HIS A 87 -8.06 -2.62 -7.63
N ALA A 88 -7.44 -1.44 -7.66
CA ALA A 88 -7.00 -0.74 -6.45
C ALA A 88 -8.17 -0.23 -5.57
N GLU A 89 -9.29 0.17 -6.18
CA GLU A 89 -10.45 0.70 -5.48
C GLU A 89 -11.14 -0.41 -4.66
N GLU A 90 -11.29 -1.59 -5.24
CA GLU A 90 -11.83 -2.79 -4.59
C GLU A 90 -10.90 -3.29 -3.48
N ALA A 91 -9.59 -3.25 -3.69
CA ALA A 91 -8.62 -3.54 -2.64
C ALA A 91 -8.74 -2.55 -1.48
N ALA A 92 -8.89 -1.26 -1.78
CA ALA A 92 -9.02 -0.20 -0.78
C ALA A 92 -10.33 -0.33 0.02
N ALA A 93 -11.41 -0.71 -0.66
CA ALA A 93 -12.70 -1.01 -0.04
C ALA A 93 -12.54 -2.09 1.04
N LEU A 94 -11.92 -3.23 0.72
CA LEU A 94 -11.68 -4.30 1.70
C LEU A 94 -10.65 -3.94 2.78
N LEU A 95 -9.69 -3.05 2.49
CA LEU A 95 -8.67 -2.61 3.44
C LEU A 95 -9.16 -1.54 4.42
N GLY A 96 -10.26 -0.85 4.09
CA GLY A 96 -10.72 0.37 4.77
C GLY A 96 -9.81 1.58 4.56
N ARG A 97 -8.87 1.50 3.61
CA ARG A 97 -7.91 2.57 3.24
C ARG A 97 -7.23 2.25 1.91
N ASN A 98 -6.65 3.26 1.29
CA ASN A 98 -5.78 3.11 0.11
C ASN A 98 -4.58 2.20 0.40
N TYR A 99 -4.12 1.48 -0.63
CA TYR A 99 -2.97 0.59 -0.50
C TYR A 99 -1.66 1.40 -0.47
N SER A 100 -0.92 1.32 0.64
CA SER A 100 0.38 1.97 0.78
C SER A 100 1.52 1.15 0.18
N LEU A 101 2.25 1.72 -0.78
CA LEU A 101 3.47 1.19 -1.36
C LEU A 101 4.67 2.05 -0.95
N ARG A 102 5.43 1.60 0.05
CA ARG A 102 6.64 2.26 0.54
C ARG A 102 7.88 1.69 -0.17
N GLY A 103 8.80 2.57 -0.57
CA GLY A 103 10.06 2.17 -1.19
C GLY A 103 11.11 3.28 -1.19
N THR A 104 12.34 2.89 -1.50
CA THR A 104 13.48 3.81 -1.62
C THR A 104 13.52 4.35 -3.04
N VAL A 105 13.69 5.65 -3.22
CA VAL A 105 13.87 6.23 -4.54
C VAL A 105 15.29 5.92 -5.03
N VAL A 106 15.39 5.29 -6.18
CA VAL A 106 16.65 4.86 -6.80
C VAL A 106 16.91 5.63 -8.10
N ALA A 107 18.15 5.57 -8.59
CA ALA A 107 18.47 6.14 -9.88
C ALA A 107 17.71 5.38 -10.98
N GLY A 108 17.07 6.13 -11.86
CA GLY A 108 16.51 5.62 -13.11
C GLY A 108 17.19 6.25 -14.31
N GLU A 109 16.61 6.04 -15.48
CA GLU A 109 17.20 6.44 -16.76
C GLU A 109 16.98 7.92 -17.12
N GLY A 110 16.19 8.64 -16.31
CA GLY A 110 15.88 10.05 -16.57
C GLY A 110 14.97 10.30 -17.77
N VAL A 111 14.33 9.26 -18.35
CA VAL A 111 13.41 9.40 -19.49
C VAL A 111 12.25 10.36 -19.18
N GLY A 112 11.63 10.24 -18.00
CA GLY A 112 10.57 11.18 -17.62
C GLY A 112 11.05 12.64 -17.65
N ARG A 113 12.28 12.89 -17.18
CA ARG A 113 12.88 14.23 -17.17
C ARG A 113 13.04 14.77 -18.60
N SER A 114 13.48 13.96 -19.58
CA SER A 114 13.61 14.42 -20.96
C SER A 114 12.27 14.71 -21.65
N LEU A 115 11.17 14.12 -21.16
CA LEU A 115 9.80 14.38 -21.65
C LEU A 115 9.11 15.57 -20.96
N GLY A 116 9.75 16.16 -19.94
CA GLY A 116 9.18 17.22 -19.10
C GLY A 116 8.34 16.73 -17.92
N PHE A 117 8.42 15.43 -17.61
CA PHE A 117 7.69 14.78 -16.50
C PHE A 117 8.69 14.01 -15.62
N PRO A 118 9.51 14.68 -14.80
CA PRO A 118 10.49 14.00 -13.96
C PRO A 118 9.80 12.98 -13.05
N THR A 119 10.37 11.77 -12.97
CA THR A 119 9.81 10.66 -12.17
C THR A 119 10.79 10.21 -11.09
N ALA A 120 10.27 9.89 -9.92
CA ALA A 120 10.96 9.12 -8.89
C ALA A 120 10.79 7.62 -9.20
N ASN A 121 11.91 6.90 -9.32
CA ASN A 121 11.90 5.45 -9.47
C ASN A 121 11.88 4.83 -8.07
N VAL A 122 10.77 4.26 -7.65
CA VAL A 122 10.58 3.72 -6.30
C VAL A 122 10.89 2.24 -6.30
N ALA A 123 11.81 1.80 -5.46
CA ALA A 123 12.16 0.41 -5.23
C ALA A 123 11.54 -0.07 -3.90
N PRO A 124 10.43 -0.83 -3.94
CA PRO A 124 9.86 -1.43 -2.74
C PRO A 124 10.75 -2.55 -2.19
N PRO A 125 10.64 -2.90 -0.90
CA PRO A 125 11.32 -4.07 -0.34
C PRO A 125 10.93 -5.38 -1.06
N PRO A 126 11.80 -6.41 -1.12
CA PRO A 126 11.55 -7.63 -1.89
C PRO A 126 10.24 -8.36 -1.59
N ASN A 127 9.79 -8.35 -0.33
CA ASN A 127 8.57 -9.04 0.10
C ASN A 127 7.31 -8.15 0.02
N LYS A 128 7.42 -6.94 -0.53
CA LYS A 128 6.30 -6.03 -0.69
C LYS A 128 5.51 -6.37 -1.95
N LEU A 129 4.20 -6.57 -1.81
CA LEU A 129 3.33 -6.75 -2.96
C LEU A 129 3.25 -5.44 -3.76
N VAL A 130 3.71 -5.48 -5.01
CA VAL A 130 3.50 -4.40 -5.97
C VAL A 130 2.16 -4.64 -6.69
N PRO A 131 1.29 -3.63 -6.85
CA PRO A 131 0.07 -3.76 -7.65
C PRO A 131 0.36 -4.21 -9.09
N GLY A 132 -0.67 -4.71 -9.77
CA GLY A 132 -0.58 -5.14 -11.17
C GLY A 132 -0.14 -4.03 -12.13
N PRO A 133 0.29 -4.36 -13.36
CA PRO A 133 0.69 -3.35 -14.33
C PRO A 133 -0.44 -2.39 -14.71
N ALA A 134 -0.29 -1.11 -14.39
CA ALA A 134 -1.21 -0.05 -14.77
C ALA A 134 -0.63 1.34 -14.45
N VAL A 135 -1.30 2.39 -14.91
CA VAL A 135 -1.10 3.75 -14.42
C VAL A 135 -2.16 4.05 -13.37
N TYR A 136 -1.72 4.57 -12.23
CA TYR A 136 -2.53 4.85 -11.05
C TYR A 136 -2.48 6.33 -10.67
N SER A 137 -3.52 6.83 -10.03
CA SER A 137 -3.40 8.01 -9.17
C SER A 137 -3.00 7.56 -7.76
N ALA A 138 -2.13 8.32 -7.14
CA ALA A 138 -1.65 8.08 -5.79
C ALA A 138 -1.45 9.39 -5.02
N LEU A 139 -1.27 9.25 -3.72
CA LEU A 139 -0.81 10.30 -2.81
C LEU A 139 0.59 9.93 -2.33
N ALA A 140 1.57 10.79 -2.62
CA ALA A 140 2.97 10.62 -2.23
C ALA A 140 3.23 11.33 -0.89
N SER A 141 3.88 10.63 0.04
CA SER A 141 4.28 11.18 1.34
C SER A 141 5.64 10.65 1.80
N GLY A 142 6.23 11.32 2.78
CA GLY A 142 7.54 10.97 3.34
C GLY A 142 8.17 12.18 4.04
N SER A 143 9.11 11.94 4.95
CA SER A 143 9.84 13.01 5.63
C SER A 143 10.59 13.90 4.64
N ALA A 144 11.31 13.32 3.68
CA ALA A 144 12.03 14.06 2.65
C ALA A 144 11.14 14.97 1.79
N LEU A 145 9.89 14.56 1.53
CA LEU A 145 8.90 15.40 0.86
C LEU A 145 8.44 16.54 1.76
N ALA A 146 8.16 16.26 3.04
CA ALA A 146 7.77 17.28 4.02
C ALA A 146 8.90 18.29 4.29
N ASP A 147 10.16 17.86 4.26
CA ASP A 147 11.32 18.72 4.47
C ASP A 147 11.54 19.69 3.30
N GLN A 148 11.26 19.25 2.06
CA GLN A 148 11.42 20.07 0.86
C GLN A 148 10.21 20.96 0.53
N LEU A 149 9.00 20.52 0.87
CA LEU A 149 7.74 21.21 0.50
C LEU A 149 7.01 21.85 1.68
N GLY A 150 7.40 21.50 2.90
CA GLY A 150 6.65 21.79 4.12
C GLY A 150 5.61 20.72 4.44
N PRO A 151 5.34 20.44 5.73
CA PRO A 151 4.43 19.37 6.15
C PRO A 151 2.97 19.61 5.71
N ALA A 152 2.55 20.86 5.57
CA ALA A 152 1.20 21.21 5.10
C ALA A 152 0.97 20.92 3.61
N ALA A 153 2.03 20.72 2.83
CA ALA A 153 1.95 20.41 1.40
C ALA A 153 1.91 18.89 1.11
N VAL A 154 1.99 18.06 2.14
CA VAL A 154 2.01 16.59 2.06
C VAL A 154 0.70 16.02 2.62
N PRO A 155 0.10 14.99 2.01
CA PRO A 155 0.58 14.25 0.84
C PRO A 155 0.37 14.99 -0.49
N CYS A 156 1.27 14.77 -1.44
CA CYS A 156 1.21 15.35 -2.78
C CYS A 156 0.55 14.37 -3.77
N PRO A 157 -0.33 14.82 -4.66
CA PRO A 157 -0.82 13.97 -5.75
C PRO A 157 0.31 13.45 -6.66
N ALA A 158 0.17 12.22 -7.13
CA ALA A 158 1.14 11.60 -8.02
C ALA A 158 0.46 10.74 -9.08
N ALA A 159 1.00 10.79 -10.31
CA ALA A 159 0.73 9.79 -11.34
C ALA A 159 1.78 8.68 -11.24
N VAL A 160 1.35 7.44 -11.01
CA VAL A 160 2.24 6.31 -10.76
C VAL A 160 2.10 5.27 -11.86
N ASN A 161 3.18 5.01 -12.59
CA ASN A 161 3.25 3.90 -13.53
C ASN A 161 3.83 2.68 -12.81
N VAL A 162 3.12 1.56 -12.87
CA VAL A 162 3.58 0.27 -12.36
C VAL A 162 3.62 -0.73 -13.50
N GLY A 163 4.71 -1.48 -13.60
CA GLY A 163 4.86 -2.56 -14.56
C GLY A 163 6.02 -2.33 -15.54
N PRO A 164 6.12 -3.19 -16.57
CA PRO A 164 7.15 -3.02 -17.59
C PRO A 164 6.99 -1.66 -18.29
N GLN A 165 8.03 -1.25 -18.99
CA GLN A 165 7.97 -0.13 -19.94
C GLN A 165 7.99 -0.68 -21.38
N PRO A 166 6.83 -1.05 -21.94
CA PRO A 166 6.74 -1.63 -23.27
C PRO A 166 7.34 -0.76 -24.38
N THR A 167 7.21 0.57 -24.26
CA THR A 167 7.78 1.55 -25.21
C THR A 167 9.30 1.54 -25.23
N PHE A 168 9.95 1.12 -24.14
CA PHE A 168 11.40 1.06 -24.01
C PHE A 168 11.93 -0.38 -23.99
N GLY A 169 11.09 -1.39 -24.28
CA GLY A 169 11.49 -2.79 -24.39
C GLY A 169 11.88 -3.48 -23.08
N ARG A 170 11.42 -2.98 -21.92
CA ARG A 170 11.85 -3.45 -20.58
C ARG A 170 10.88 -4.44 -19.95
N SER A 171 11.41 -5.48 -19.26
CA SER A 171 10.63 -6.59 -18.68
C SER A 171 10.46 -6.55 -17.15
N ASN A 172 11.30 -5.80 -16.42
CA ASN A 172 11.19 -5.71 -14.96
C ASN A 172 10.04 -4.76 -14.57
N SER A 173 9.27 -5.12 -13.55
CA SER A 173 8.24 -4.25 -12.98
C SER A 173 8.92 -3.06 -12.30
N THR A 174 8.80 -1.88 -12.88
CA THR A 174 9.26 -0.61 -12.30
C THR A 174 8.08 0.13 -11.69
N VAL A 175 8.31 0.84 -10.58
CA VAL A 175 7.34 1.78 -10.00
C VAL A 175 7.91 3.17 -10.22
N GLU A 176 7.27 3.94 -11.09
CA GLU A 176 7.68 5.31 -11.42
C GLU A 176 6.60 6.29 -11.02
N ALA A 177 6.93 7.23 -10.15
CA ALA A 177 6.01 8.24 -9.66
C ALA A 177 6.38 9.62 -10.21
N HIS A 178 5.48 10.24 -10.97
CA HIS A 178 5.52 11.67 -11.24
C HIS A 178 4.71 12.38 -10.15
N ILE A 179 5.41 13.03 -9.21
CA ILE A 179 4.79 13.75 -8.09
C ILE A 179 4.47 15.17 -8.54
N LEU A 180 3.19 15.55 -8.44
CA LEU A 180 2.68 16.83 -8.90
C LEU A 180 3.08 17.93 -7.90
N THR A 181 4.19 18.59 -8.18
CA THR A 181 4.73 19.70 -7.40
C THR A 181 5.11 20.86 -8.31
N ARG A 182 5.18 22.07 -7.74
CA ARG A 182 5.58 23.28 -8.50
C ARG A 182 7.09 23.41 -8.63
N THR A 183 7.84 22.73 -7.77
CA THR A 183 9.30 22.76 -7.67
C THR A 183 9.88 21.38 -7.92
N PRO A 184 11.06 21.26 -8.55
CA PRO A 184 11.76 19.99 -8.63
C PRO A 184 12.02 19.41 -7.24
N LEU A 185 12.03 18.08 -7.15
CA LEU A 185 12.29 17.33 -5.93
C LEU A 185 13.58 16.53 -6.07
N GLU A 186 14.42 16.58 -5.04
CA GLU A 186 15.65 15.78 -4.96
C GLU A 186 15.42 14.65 -3.94
N LEU A 187 14.96 13.49 -4.43
CA LEU A 187 14.54 12.37 -3.57
C LEU A 187 15.46 11.14 -3.65
N LEU A 188 16.56 11.18 -4.42
CA LEU A 188 17.42 10.00 -4.59
C LEU A 188 17.96 9.49 -3.25
N GLY A 189 17.76 8.19 -2.97
CA GLY A 189 18.13 7.58 -1.70
C GLY A 189 17.07 7.74 -0.59
N GLU A 190 16.09 8.62 -0.77
CA GLU A 190 15.05 8.85 0.20
C GLU A 190 13.95 7.79 0.15
N THR A 191 13.32 7.54 1.29
CA THR A 191 12.17 6.64 1.36
C THR A 191 10.87 7.44 1.26
N ILE A 192 10.03 7.09 0.28
CA ILE A 192 8.69 7.65 0.13
C ILE A 192 7.62 6.55 0.21
N GLU A 193 6.39 6.96 0.52
CA GLU A 193 5.19 6.13 0.44
C GLU A 193 4.26 6.65 -0.66
N LEU A 194 3.75 5.73 -1.48
CA LEU A 194 2.71 5.96 -2.45
C LEU A 194 1.42 5.30 -1.97
N SER A 195 0.46 6.10 -1.54
CA SER A 195 -0.90 5.65 -1.22
C SER A 195 -1.71 5.56 -2.51
N ILE A 196 -1.87 4.34 -3.03
CA ILE A 196 -2.52 4.08 -4.32
C ILE A 196 -4.02 4.30 -4.19
N VAL A 197 -4.54 5.27 -4.93
CA VAL A 197 -5.95 5.69 -4.87
C VAL A 197 -6.78 4.87 -5.84
N ARG A 198 -6.45 4.92 -7.14
CA ARG A 198 -7.21 4.19 -8.17
C ARG A 198 -6.42 3.96 -9.44
N ARG A 199 -6.90 3.03 -10.26
CA ARG A 199 -6.37 2.76 -11.60
C ARG A 199 -6.91 3.81 -12.58
N LEU A 200 -6.01 4.46 -13.34
CA LEU A 200 -6.37 5.39 -14.40
C LEU A 200 -6.51 4.71 -15.76
N ARG A 201 -5.58 3.80 -16.09
CA ARG A 201 -5.58 3.03 -17.35
C ARG A 201 -4.59 1.87 -17.29
N GLN A 202 -4.63 0.99 -18.30
CA GLN A 202 -3.62 -0.04 -18.51
C GLN A 202 -2.30 0.56 -19.05
N VAL A 203 -1.21 -0.20 -18.96
CA VAL A 203 0.07 0.14 -19.59
C VAL A 203 -0.03 -0.09 -21.10
N GLU A 204 0.43 0.87 -21.89
CA GLU A 204 0.31 0.89 -23.35
C GLU A 204 1.67 1.16 -24.01
N LYS A 205 1.85 0.66 -25.24
CA LYS A 205 2.97 1.03 -26.12
C LYS A 205 2.61 2.26 -26.92
N PHE A 206 3.55 3.18 -27.08
CA PHE A 206 3.38 4.36 -27.93
C PHE A 206 4.28 4.25 -29.16
N VAL A 207 3.73 4.68 -30.31
CA VAL A 207 4.45 4.65 -31.60
C VAL A 207 5.39 5.85 -31.77
N SER A 208 5.17 6.94 -31.02
CA SER A 208 6.04 8.12 -31.02
C SER A 208 6.22 8.70 -29.62
N THR A 209 7.29 9.47 -29.45
CA THR A 209 7.57 10.22 -28.22
C THR A 209 6.51 11.28 -27.92
N GLU A 210 5.92 11.89 -28.96
CA GLU A 210 4.87 12.90 -28.79
C GLU A 210 3.56 12.28 -28.29
N ASP A 211 3.19 11.10 -28.78
CA ASP A 211 2.02 10.36 -28.29
C ASP A 211 2.16 9.99 -26.81
N LEU A 212 3.36 9.52 -26.43
CA LEU A 212 3.69 9.23 -25.03
C LEU A 212 3.57 10.50 -24.18
N ARG A 213 4.14 11.62 -24.63
CA ARG A 213 4.09 12.90 -23.91
C ARG A 213 2.66 13.40 -23.74
N ALA A 214 1.84 13.31 -24.79
CA ALA A 214 0.43 13.69 -24.76
C ALA A 214 -0.39 12.79 -23.83
N GLN A 215 -0.07 11.49 -23.74
CA GLN A 215 -0.73 10.61 -22.79
C GLN A 215 -0.32 10.91 -21.34
N ILE A 216 0.97 11.11 -21.06
CA ILE A 216 1.43 11.47 -19.70
C ILE A 216 0.76 12.75 -19.23
N ARG A 217 0.65 13.77 -20.11
CA ARG A 217 -0.07 15.01 -19.80
C ARG A 217 -1.52 14.75 -19.37
N ARG A 218 -2.24 13.94 -20.15
CA ARG A 218 -3.64 13.54 -19.84
C ARG A 218 -3.74 12.79 -18.52
N ASP A 219 -2.78 11.92 -18.21
CA ASP A 219 -2.75 11.19 -16.94
C ASP A 219 -2.54 12.15 -15.76
N VAL A 220 -1.61 13.11 -15.88
CA VAL A 220 -1.36 14.14 -14.86
C VAL A 220 -2.56 15.05 -14.66
N GLU A 221 -3.21 15.50 -15.73
CA GLU A 221 -4.44 16.30 -15.66
C GLU A 221 -5.58 15.54 -14.96
N ARG A 222 -5.72 14.24 -15.23
CA ARG A 222 -6.70 13.38 -14.53
C ARG A 222 -6.40 13.28 -13.04
N VAL A 223 -5.13 13.10 -12.65
CA VAL A 223 -4.73 13.09 -11.23
C VAL A 223 -5.06 14.42 -10.58
N ALA A 224 -4.68 15.53 -11.20
CA ALA A 224 -4.91 16.87 -10.68
C ALA A 224 -6.42 17.13 -10.47
N GLY A 225 -7.25 16.82 -11.48
CA GLY A 225 -8.70 16.96 -11.39
C GLY A 225 -9.34 16.09 -10.31
N GLN A 226 -8.88 14.84 -10.13
CA GLN A 226 -9.37 13.96 -9.05
C GLN A 226 -9.05 14.48 -7.65
N MET A 227 -7.94 15.21 -7.51
CA MET A 227 -7.45 15.72 -6.22
C MET A 227 -7.85 17.18 -5.97
N GLY A 228 -8.74 17.74 -6.80
CA GLY A 228 -9.20 19.13 -6.67
C GLY A 228 -8.14 20.18 -7.00
N LEU A 229 -7.03 19.78 -7.63
CA LEU A 229 -6.01 20.71 -8.13
C LEU A 229 -6.45 21.22 -9.51
N HIS A 230 -7.18 22.34 -9.55
CA HIS A 230 -7.54 22.96 -10.82
C HIS A 230 -6.32 23.62 -11.48
N PRO A 231 -6.06 23.39 -12.79
CA PRO A 231 -5.02 24.09 -13.54
C PRO A 231 -5.53 25.50 -13.95
N ALA A 232 -5.85 26.35 -12.97
CA ALA A 232 -6.19 27.76 -13.19
C ALA A 232 -6.07 28.57 -11.89
N SER A 233 -4.86 28.71 -11.37
CA SER A 233 -4.47 29.89 -10.59
C SER A 233 -2.96 30.09 -10.71
N ARG A 234 -2.58 30.90 -11.71
CA ARG A 234 -1.27 31.54 -11.73
C ARG A 234 -1.14 32.64 -10.66
N GLU A 235 -2.24 33.00 -10.00
CA GLU A 235 -2.29 33.87 -8.84
C GLU A 235 -3.32 33.29 -7.85
N ALA A 236 -2.83 32.58 -6.84
CA ALA A 236 -3.54 32.35 -5.59
C ALA A 236 -2.45 32.28 -4.52
N THR A 237 -2.20 33.43 -3.92
CA THR A 237 -1.37 33.56 -2.73
C THR A 237 -1.91 32.61 -1.67
N CYS A 238 -1.02 31.83 -1.06
CA CYS A 238 -1.25 31.38 0.32
C CYS A 238 -1.00 32.61 1.20
N GLU A 239 -1.95 33.55 1.20
CA GLU A 239 -2.06 34.53 2.26
C GLU A 239 -3.16 34.04 3.21
N SER A 240 -2.75 33.85 4.47
CA SER A 240 -3.63 33.63 5.61
C SER A 240 -4.70 34.71 5.67
N PRO A 241 -5.97 34.39 5.99
CA PRO A 241 -6.82 35.38 6.62
C PRO A 241 -6.24 35.60 8.02
N ASP A 242 -5.45 36.66 8.11
CA ASP A 242 -5.03 37.21 9.38
C ASP A 242 -6.26 37.72 10.15
N GLN A 243 -6.07 37.70 11.45
CA GLN A 243 -6.95 38.09 12.53
C GLN A 243 -7.90 39.26 12.20
N ALA A 244 -9.19 39.07 12.47
CA ALA A 244 -10.08 40.16 12.84
C ALA A 244 -11.07 39.66 13.89
N LEU A 245 -11.13 40.41 15.00
CA LEU A 245 -12.03 40.29 16.14
C LEU A 245 -13.51 40.09 15.77
#